data_AF-A0A2E3KAP6-F1
#
_entry.id   AF-A0A2E3KAP6-F1
#
_cell.length_a   1.000
_cell.length_b   1.000
_cell.length_c   1.000
_cell.angle_alpha   90.00
_cell.angle_beta   90.00
_cell.angle_gamma   90.00
#
_symmetry.space_group_name_H-M   'P 1'
#
loop_
_entity.id
_entity.type
_entity.pdbx_description
1 polymer ?
#
loop_
_entity_poly.entity_id
_entity_poly.type
_entity_poly.pdbx_seq_one_letter_code
_entity_poly.pdbx_strand_id
1 'polypeptide(L)'
;MTPERFATIISGTLKAWGVEDQCVLRTEDFSCLITLNSNVFVEIAFEEQPFGNIWRLREKDQKGSVHPSVGAALKSLALILCPNRKVGRVVFANQK
;
A
#
# COMPACT_ATOMS: atom_id res chain seq x y z
N MET A 1 -11.91 9.37 5.19
CA MET A 1 -10.46 9.28 5.54
C MET A 1 -9.92 10.70 5.70
N THR A 2 -8.80 10.96 6.41
CA THR A 2 -8.12 12.28 6.32
C THR A 2 -6.79 12.13 5.56
N PRO A 3 -6.31 13.16 4.84
CA PRO A 3 -5.02 13.10 4.13
C PRO A 3 -3.85 12.72 5.05
N GLU A 4 -3.81 13.28 6.26
CA GLU A 4 -2.81 12.96 7.27
C GLU A 4 -2.83 11.47 7.67
N ARG A 5 -4.02 10.90 7.86
CA ARG A 5 -4.19 9.47 8.16
C ARG A 5 -3.77 8.61 6.98
N PHE A 6 -4.12 9.00 5.76
CA PHE A 6 -3.69 8.31 4.55
C PHE A 6 -2.16 8.28 4.45
N ALA A 7 -1.50 9.43 4.56
CA ALA A 7 -0.04 9.54 4.53
C ALA A 7 0.61 8.71 5.65
N THR A 8 0.04 8.73 6.86
CA THR A 8 0.52 7.93 7.99
C THR A 8 0.41 6.43 7.73
N ILE A 9 -0.70 5.97 7.12
CA ILE A 9 -0.89 4.57 6.75
C ILE A 9 0.18 4.14 5.74
N ILE A 10 0.39 4.91 4.67
CA ILE A 10 1.36 4.56 3.62
C ILE A 10 2.79 4.57 4.19
N SER A 11 3.21 5.66 4.80
CA SER A 11 4.56 5.78 5.38
C SER A 11 4.83 4.76 6.47
N GLY A 12 3.89 4.55 7.40
CA GLY A 12 3.99 3.55 8.45
C GLY A 12 4.07 2.13 7.91
N THR A 13 3.35 1.85 6.82
CA THR A 13 3.41 0.54 6.15
C THR A 13 4.77 0.28 5.51
N LEU A 14 5.31 1.26 4.77
CA LEU A 14 6.63 1.14 4.16
C LEU A 14 7.72 0.95 5.21
N LYS A 15 7.64 1.69 6.32
CA LYS A 15 8.51 1.53 7.50
C LYS A 15 8.41 0.14 8.13
N ALA A 16 7.19 -0.37 8.32
CA ALA A 16 6.98 -1.73 8.80
C ALA A 16 7.51 -2.80 7.82
N TRP A 17 7.74 -2.41 6.57
CA TRP A 17 8.31 -3.27 5.54
C TRP A 17 9.81 -3.12 5.34
N GLY A 18 10.45 -2.11 5.94
CA GLY A 18 11.88 -1.87 5.83
C GLY A 18 12.31 -1.49 4.41
N VAL A 19 11.41 -0.83 3.67
CA VAL A 19 11.66 -0.36 2.30
C VAL A 19 11.56 1.16 2.18
N GLU A 20 11.37 1.88 3.28
CA GLU A 20 11.23 3.34 3.27
C GLU A 20 12.43 4.04 2.63
N ASP A 21 13.65 3.57 2.88
CA ASP A 21 14.88 4.18 2.36
C ASP A 21 15.09 3.94 0.86
N GLN A 22 14.39 2.95 0.30
CA GLN A 22 14.43 2.60 -1.13
C GLN A 22 13.28 3.26 -1.91
N CYS A 23 12.32 3.86 -1.21
CA CYS A 23 11.12 4.44 -1.77
C CYS A 23 11.19 5.97 -1.80
N VAL A 24 10.91 6.56 -2.96
CA VAL A 24 10.58 7.98 -3.07
C VAL A 24 9.06 8.12 -3.11
N LEU A 25 8.52 8.92 -2.19
CA LEU A 25 7.07 9.15 -2.07
C LEU A 25 6.70 10.53 -2.57
N ARG A 26 5.65 10.61 -3.39
CA ARG A 26 4.95 11.85 -3.71
C ARG A 26 3.49 11.68 -3.32
N THR A 27 3.12 12.29 -2.21
CA THR A 27 1.76 12.22 -1.66
C THR A 27 1.00 13.50 -1.96
N GLU A 28 -0.22 13.35 -2.47
CA GLU A 28 -1.14 14.44 -2.78
C GLU A 28 -2.53 14.02 -2.29
N ASP A 29 -3.02 14.67 -1.24
CA ASP A 29 -4.28 14.35 -0.54
C ASP A 29 -4.47 12.87 -0.21
N PHE A 30 -5.22 12.16 -1.04
CA PHE A 30 -5.59 10.76 -0.90
C PHE A 30 -4.89 9.87 -1.94
N SER A 31 -3.90 10.37 -2.66
CA SER A 31 -3.07 9.62 -3.60
C SER A 31 -1.60 9.66 -3.18
N CYS A 32 -0.87 8.59 -3.46
CA CYS A 32 0.56 8.52 -3.27
C CYS A 32 1.19 7.76 -4.45
N LEU A 33 2.12 8.43 -5.14
CA LEU A 33 3.02 7.78 -6.07
C LEU A 33 4.27 7.30 -5.31
N ILE A 34 4.54 6.00 -5.43
CA ILE A 34 5.67 5.32 -4.81
C ILE A 34 6.62 4.89 -5.92
N THR A 35 7.87 5.33 -5.82
CA THR A 35 8.95 4.90 -6.72
C THR A 35 9.97 4.11 -5.93
N LEU A 36 10.12 2.81 -6.23
CA LEU A 36 11.09 1.93 -5.59
C LEU A 36 12.30 1.74 -6.50
N ASN A 37 13.50 2.06 -5.98
CA ASN A 37 14.79 1.89 -6.67
C ASN A 37 14.80 2.44 -8.12
N SER A 38 14.03 3.51 -8.39
CA SER A 38 13.85 4.15 -9.70
C SER A 38 13.27 3.28 -10.83
N ASN A 39 12.85 2.05 -10.54
CA ASN A 39 12.44 1.08 -11.55
C ASN A 39 10.98 0.65 -11.42
N VAL A 40 10.46 0.60 -10.19
CA VAL A 40 9.08 0.20 -9.91
C VAL A 40 8.28 1.44 -9.52
N PHE A 41 7.19 1.68 -10.25
CA PHE A 41 6.32 2.84 -10.06
C PHE A 41 4.91 2.35 -9.75
N VAL A 42 4.43 2.66 -8.56
CA VAL A 42 3.08 2.28 -8.11
C VAL A 42 2.37 3.50 -7.55
N GLU A 43 1.20 3.78 -8.09
CA GLU A 43 0.26 4.74 -7.53
C GLU A 43 -0.73 3.99 -6.65
N ILE A 44 -0.94 4.48 -5.43
CA ILE A 44 -2.02 4.04 -4.53
C ILE A 44 -2.89 5.23 -4.18
N ALA A 45 -4.20 5.09 -4.35
CA ALA A 45 -5.17 6.15 -4.07
C ALA A 45 -6.35 5.63 -3.25
N PHE A 46 -6.85 6.44 -2.34
CA PHE A 46 -8.10 6.26 -1.63
C PHE A 46 -9.19 7.12 -2.28
N GLU A 47 -10.32 6.51 -2.62
CA GLU A 47 -11.44 7.20 -3.24
C GLU A 47 -12.75 6.83 -2.54
N GLU A 48 -13.59 7.82 -2.26
CA GLU A 48 -14.96 7.60 -1.79
C GLU A 48 -15.87 7.45 -3.01
N GLN A 49 -16.58 6.33 -3.11
CA GLN A 49 -17.50 6.02 -4.21
C GLN A 49 -18.94 5.87 -3.67
N PRO A 50 -19.97 5.97 -4.52
CA PRO A 50 -21.38 5.84 -4.08
C PRO A 50 -21.69 4.53 -3.35
N PHE A 51 -20.94 3.47 -3.62
CA PHE A 51 -21.07 2.14 -3.04
C PHE A 51 -20.07 1.85 -1.91
N GLY A 52 -19.35 2.87 -1.44
CA GLY A 52 -18.39 2.78 -0.33
C GLY A 52 -16.98 3.21 -0.70
N ASN A 53 -16.07 3.02 0.24
CA ASN A 53 -14.68 3.43 0.08
C ASN A 53 -13.87 2.38 -0.68
N ILE A 54 -13.01 2.83 -1.59
CA ILE A 54 -12.12 1.97 -2.33
C ILE A 54 -10.67 2.44 -2.24
N TRP A 55 -9.77 1.50 -2.49
CA TRP A 55 -8.36 1.74 -2.66
C TRP A 55 -7.97 1.29 -4.06
N ARG A 56 -7.54 2.22 -4.89
CA ARG A 56 -7.03 1.94 -6.23
C ARG A 56 -5.52 1.78 -6.15
N LEU A 57 -5.01 0.79 -6.86
CA LEU A 57 -3.58 0.58 -7.02
C LEU A 57 -3.28 0.45 -8.51
N ARG A 58 -2.29 1.19 -9.00
CA ARG A 58 -1.88 1.18 -10.39
C ARG A 58 -0.37 1.07 -10.47
N GLU A 59 0.11 -0.08 -10.91
CA GLU A 59 1.50 -0.23 -11.32
C GLU A 59 1.66 0.32 -12.73
N LYS A 60 2.80 0.97 -13.00
CA LYS A 60 3.13 1.46 -14.33
C LYS A 60 3.09 0.30 -15.34
N ASP A 61 2.48 0.56 -16.49
CA ASP A 61 2.30 -0.39 -17.60
C ASP A 61 1.40 -1.61 -17.31
N GLN A 62 0.70 -1.64 -16.16
CA GLN A 62 -0.26 -2.70 -15.84
C GLN A 62 -1.69 -2.16 -15.61
N LYS A 63 -2.67 -3.07 -15.74
CA LYS A 63 -4.06 -2.77 -15.43
C LYS A 63 -4.19 -2.56 -13.92
N GLY A 64 -4.66 -1.38 -13.51
CA GLY A 64 -4.88 -1.08 -12.09
C GLY A 64 -5.87 -2.04 -11.42
N SER A 65 -5.65 -2.31 -10.14
CA SER A 65 -6.54 -3.07 -9.27
C SER A 65 -7.32 -2.15 -8.34
N VAL A 66 -8.50 -2.61 -7.92
CA VAL A 66 -9.35 -1.91 -6.96
C VAL A 66 -9.63 -2.84 -5.79
N HIS A 67 -9.49 -2.32 -4.58
CA HIS A 67 -9.62 -3.07 -3.35
C HIS A 67 -10.67 -2.41 -2.44
N PRO A 68 -11.55 -3.20 -1.81
CA PRO A 68 -12.60 -2.67 -0.94
C PRO A 68 -12.10 -2.29 0.46
N SER A 69 -10.83 -2.56 0.78
CA SER A 69 -10.26 -2.29 2.10
C SER A 69 -8.77 -1.97 2.02
N VAL A 70 -8.31 -1.22 3.03
CA VAL A 70 -6.89 -0.89 3.20
C VAL A 70 -6.02 -2.14 3.31
N GLY A 71 -6.47 -3.16 4.05
CA GLY A 71 -5.69 -4.39 4.22
C GLY A 71 -5.48 -5.16 2.91
N ALA A 72 -6.52 -5.22 2.06
CA ALA A 72 -6.40 -5.85 0.75
C ALA A 72 -5.47 -5.04 -0.18
N ALA A 73 -5.59 -3.72 -0.17
CA ALA A 73 -4.72 -2.83 -0.96
C ALA A 73 -3.25 -2.95 -0.54
N LEU A 74 -2.97 -2.87 0.77
CA LEU A 74 -1.62 -3.01 1.31
C LEU A 74 -1.03 -4.40 1.04
N LYS A 75 -1.86 -5.46 1.08
CA LYS A 75 -1.40 -6.80 0.70
C LYS A 75 -0.96 -6.85 -0.77
N SER A 76 -1.74 -6.27 -1.68
CA SER A 76 -1.36 -6.17 -3.10
C SER A 76 -0.13 -5.28 -3.31
N LEU A 77 -0.04 -4.16 -2.60
CA LEU A 77 1.13 -3.29 -2.63
C LEU A 77 2.39 -4.02 -2.13
N ALA A 78 2.28 -4.84 -1.10
CA ALA A 78 3.39 -5.64 -0.58
C ALA A 78 3.92 -6.65 -1.61
N LEU A 79 3.04 -7.23 -2.43
CA LEU A 79 3.47 -8.16 -3.49
C LEU A 79 4.30 -7.45 -4.56
N ILE A 80 4.07 -6.16 -4.78
CA ILE A 80 4.80 -5.37 -5.77
C ILE A 80 6.10 -4.83 -5.18
N LEU A 81 6.05 -4.22 -4.00
CA LEU A 81 7.21 -3.56 -3.38
C LEU A 81 8.13 -4.53 -2.64
N CYS A 82 7.62 -5.68 -2.19
CA CYS A 82 8.36 -6.63 -1.38
C CYS A 82 8.09 -8.09 -1.81
N PRO A 83 8.24 -8.47 -3.09
CA PRO A 83 7.82 -9.77 -3.62
C PRO A 83 8.50 -10.96 -2.93
N ASN A 84 9.75 -10.78 -2.49
CA ASN A 84 10.56 -11.82 -1.84
C ASN A 84 10.35 -11.88 -0.32
N ARG A 85 9.53 -11.00 0.26
CA ARG A 85 9.31 -11.01 1.71
C ARG A 85 8.42 -12.18 2.09
N LYS A 86 8.91 -13.05 2.99
CA LYS A 86 8.09 -14.10 3.58
C LYS A 86 6.93 -13.47 4.35
N VAL A 87 5.70 -13.80 3.97
CA VAL A 87 4.51 -13.41 4.73
C VAL A 87 4.56 -14.14 6.07
N GLY A 88 4.92 -13.44 7.14
CA GLY A 88 4.87 -13.97 8.49
C GLY A 88 3.42 -14.27 8.86
N ARG A 89 3.03 -15.54 8.91
CA ARG A 89 1.76 -15.93 9.53
C ARG A 89 1.90 -15.78 11.04
N VAL A 90 1.20 -14.81 11.62
CA VAL A 90 1.03 -14.74 13.07
C VAL A 90 0.02 -15.82 13.46
N VAL A 91 0.52 -16.87 14.10
CA VAL A 91 -0.32 -17.92 14.69
C VAL A 91 -0.46 -17.59 16.16
N PHE A 92 -1.65 -17.19 16.58
CA PHE A 92 -1.97 -17.10 18.00
C PHE A 92 -2.14 -18.53 18.52
N ALA A 93 -1.10 -19.07 19.14
CA ALA A 93 -1.24 -20.29 19.92
C ALA A 93 -1.99 -19.94 21.21
N ASN A 94 -3.23 -20.41 21.34
CA ASN A 94 -3.93 -20.40 22.63
C ASN A 94 -3.15 -21.32 23.57
N GLN A 95 -2.35 -20.74 24.46
CA GLN A 95 -1.82 -21.47 25.61
C GLN A 95 -2.99 -21.71 26.57
N LYS A 96 -3.42 -22.96 26.65
CA LYS A 96 -4.28 -23.48 27.72
C LYS A 96 -3.39 -24.06 28.81
#